data_AF-A0A7H8MP14-F1
#
_entry.id   AF-A0A7H8MP14-F1
#
_cell.length_a   1.000
_cell.length_b   1.000
_cell.length_c   1.000
_cell.angle_alpha   90.00
_cell.angle_beta   90.00
_cell.angle_gamma   90.00
#
_symmetry.space_group_name_H-M   'P 1'
#
loop_
_entity.id
_entity.type
_entity.pdbx_description
1 polymer ?
#
loop_
_entity_poly.entity_id
_entity_poly.type
_entity_poly.pdbx_seq_one_letter_code
_entity_poly.pdbx_strand_id
1 'polypeptide(L)'
;MNQRQTGGDNSTNYQVAGDLHAGLSYRDVKEIAYDVFRQNFTHLAADASAVAEERAREICDKFLNKLIEESPESLGNAKNPDFQRALFRVQEEYATTGDENLGDLLVDMLVDRSKQSGGSFRQVVLNEALKTAPRLTSEQVAMLGAVFMARYVNVPARSIPQMYANLRNYWLPVIRGLSQPSDANMGHIAYAGCGSISLASVTFTQLFLERYPGLLTLGFEEEQYSWISEFKDKGVTMPCLRDPTKLQLAATNSTELEHVLTKVNFGEYADNLRNLLKANPISGEAIHAEIEALDSEFKRFSEIWANSAIKSFDLTSVGIAIAHAHCRRLLGSAFPAVDIWLS
;
A
#
# COMPACT_ATOMS: atom_id res chain seq x y z
N MET A 1 39.06 -63.48 39.85
CA MET A 1 39.43 -62.12 40.28
C MET A 1 38.51 -61.76 41.44
N ASN A 2 39.04 -61.49 42.64
CA ASN A 2 38.23 -61.03 43.78
C ASN A 2 38.45 -59.53 43.94
N GLN A 3 37.40 -58.73 43.72
CA GLN A 3 37.43 -57.28 43.91
C GLN A 3 36.77 -56.94 45.25
N ARG A 4 37.48 -56.22 46.14
CA ARG A 4 37.03 -55.92 47.50
C ARG A 4 36.79 -54.41 47.65
N GLN A 5 35.58 -54.01 48.02
CA GLN A 5 35.19 -52.61 48.23
C GLN A 5 34.92 -52.35 49.71
N THR A 6 35.31 -51.19 50.22
CA THR A 6 35.01 -50.71 51.59
C THR A 6 34.40 -49.32 51.49
N GLY A 7 33.26 -49.10 52.18
CA GLY A 7 32.54 -47.82 52.21
C GLY A 7 32.40 -47.30 53.64
N GLY A 8 32.39 -45.98 53.78
CA GLY A 8 32.14 -45.30 55.05
C GLY A 8 30.65 -45.05 55.32
N ASP A 9 30.32 -44.44 56.46
CA ASP A 9 28.94 -44.16 56.84
C ASP A 9 28.25 -43.22 55.83
N ASN A 10 27.00 -43.56 55.46
CA ASN A 10 26.19 -42.94 54.40
C ASN A 10 26.70 -43.08 52.95
N SER A 11 27.54 -44.08 52.65
CA SER A 11 27.91 -44.39 51.27
C SER A 11 27.02 -45.45 50.61
N THR A 12 26.72 -45.29 49.32
CA THR A 12 26.11 -46.32 48.47
C THR A 12 27.18 -46.88 47.53
N ASN A 13 27.57 -48.13 47.76
CA ASN A 13 28.64 -48.77 47.00
C ASN A 13 28.05 -49.61 45.85
N TYR A 14 28.37 -49.23 44.62
CA TYR A 14 28.00 -49.97 43.42
C TYR A 14 29.21 -50.77 42.90
N GLN A 15 29.03 -52.08 42.75
CA GLN A 15 30.03 -52.98 42.18
C GLN A 15 29.49 -53.56 40.88
N VAL A 16 30.09 -53.18 39.75
CA VAL A 16 29.62 -53.56 38.41
C VAL A 16 30.77 -54.16 37.61
N ALA A 17 30.51 -55.26 36.90
CA ALA A 17 31.49 -55.96 36.07
C ALA A 17 31.67 -55.32 34.66
N GLY A 18 31.13 -54.13 34.45
CA GLY A 18 31.14 -53.34 33.22
C GLY A 18 30.87 -51.85 33.53
N ASP A 19 30.48 -51.05 32.53
CA ASP A 19 30.30 -49.61 32.72
C ASP A 19 29.08 -49.26 33.59
N LEU A 20 29.30 -48.49 34.66
CA LEU A 20 28.25 -47.92 35.50
C LEU A 20 27.91 -46.50 35.00
N HIS A 21 26.76 -46.34 34.35
CA HIS A 21 26.23 -45.02 34.00
C HIS A 21 25.48 -44.42 35.21
N ALA A 22 26.18 -43.64 36.03
CA ALA A 22 25.58 -42.85 37.11
C ALA A 22 25.18 -41.45 36.58
N GLY A 23 23.95 -41.31 36.10
CA GLY A 23 23.37 -40.08 35.57
C GLY A 23 21.95 -40.30 35.03
N LEU A 24 21.21 -39.23 34.73
CA LEU A 24 19.88 -39.34 34.11
C LEU A 24 20.00 -40.04 32.75
N SER A 25 19.22 -41.09 32.55
CA SER A 25 19.13 -41.75 31.24
C SER A 25 18.45 -40.84 30.22
N TYR A 26 18.62 -41.10 28.93
CA TYR A 26 17.89 -40.39 27.86
C TYR A 26 16.36 -40.39 28.09
N ARG A 27 15.82 -41.49 28.64
CA ARG A 27 14.40 -41.59 28.98
C ARG A 27 14.03 -40.61 30.09
N ASP A 28 14.86 -40.49 31.12
CA ASP A 28 14.63 -39.57 32.25
C ASP A 28 14.71 -38.12 31.79
N VAL A 29 15.69 -37.78 30.95
CA VAL A 29 15.82 -36.43 30.37
C VAL A 29 14.65 -36.10 29.44
N LYS A 30 14.16 -37.07 28.66
CA LYS A 30 12.99 -36.90 27.78
C LYS A 30 11.69 -36.72 28.57
N GLU A 31 11.50 -37.47 29.65
CA GLU A 31 10.35 -37.29 30.56
C GLU A 31 10.41 -35.92 31.24
N ILE A 32 11.57 -35.52 31.77
CA ILE A 32 11.75 -34.18 32.35
C ILE A 32 11.42 -33.07 31.34
N ALA A 33 11.89 -33.19 30.09
CA ALA A 33 11.60 -32.22 29.05
C ALA A 33 10.10 -32.15 28.70
N TYR A 34 9.40 -33.28 28.64
CA TYR A 34 7.95 -33.30 28.42
C TYR A 34 7.15 -32.78 29.61
N ASP A 35 7.60 -33.04 30.84
CA ASP A 35 6.94 -32.55 32.04
C ASP A 35 7.09 -31.04 32.18
N VAL A 36 8.29 -30.51 31.89
CA VAL A 36 8.51 -29.06 31.76
C VAL A 36 7.64 -28.49 30.66
N PHE A 37 7.57 -29.11 29.47
CA PHE A 37 6.68 -28.64 28.40
C PHE A 37 5.21 -28.65 28.85
N ARG A 38 4.70 -29.74 29.44
CA ARG A 38 3.29 -29.86 29.84
C ARG A 38 2.90 -28.91 30.95
N GLN A 39 3.74 -28.76 31.97
CA GLN A 39 3.48 -27.84 33.10
C GLN A 39 3.45 -26.39 32.64
N ASN A 40 4.30 -26.02 31.68
CA ASN A 40 4.31 -24.67 31.13
C ASN A 40 3.24 -24.49 30.03
N PHE A 41 2.95 -25.51 29.22
CA PHE A 41 2.05 -25.41 28.06
C PHE A 41 0.61 -25.08 28.44
N THR A 42 0.09 -25.61 29.56
CA THR A 42 -1.26 -25.26 30.03
C THR A 42 -1.35 -23.83 30.54
N HIS A 43 -0.32 -23.33 31.22
CA HIS A 43 -0.23 -21.93 31.66
C HIS A 43 -0.06 -21.00 30.45
N LEU A 44 0.85 -21.34 29.53
CA LEU A 44 1.05 -20.64 28.27
C LEU A 44 -0.23 -20.60 27.44
N ALA A 45 -1.02 -21.69 27.41
CA ALA A 45 -2.29 -21.73 26.71
C ALA A 45 -3.37 -20.84 27.38
N ALA A 46 -3.41 -20.81 28.71
CA ALA A 46 -4.33 -19.93 29.45
C ALA A 46 -3.97 -18.45 29.25
N ASP A 47 -2.70 -18.09 29.39
CA ASP A 47 -2.21 -16.73 29.17
C ASP A 47 -2.39 -16.30 27.71
N ALA A 48 -2.05 -17.16 26.75
CA ALA A 48 -2.27 -16.88 25.33
C ALA A 48 -3.75 -16.72 24.99
N SER A 49 -4.64 -17.52 25.61
CA SER A 49 -6.09 -17.38 25.45
C SER A 49 -6.58 -16.04 26.00
N ALA A 50 -6.09 -15.62 27.17
CA ALA A 50 -6.47 -14.33 27.76
C ALA A 50 -6.01 -13.15 26.89
N VAL A 51 -4.75 -13.18 26.41
CA VAL A 51 -4.21 -12.16 25.50
C VAL A 51 -4.97 -12.13 24.17
N ALA A 52 -5.28 -13.30 23.60
CA ALA A 52 -6.05 -13.39 22.37
C ALA A 52 -7.47 -12.82 22.54
N GLU A 53 -8.14 -13.10 23.66
CA GLU A 53 -9.48 -12.56 23.95
C GLU A 53 -9.46 -11.05 24.15
N GLU A 54 -8.47 -10.52 24.86
CA GLU A 54 -8.29 -9.08 25.06
C GLU A 54 -8.12 -8.36 23.71
N ARG A 55 -7.19 -8.84 22.87
CA ARG A 55 -6.94 -8.27 21.54
C ARG A 55 -8.15 -8.42 20.59
N ALA A 56 -8.84 -9.55 20.63
CA ALA A 56 -10.04 -9.75 19.83
C ALA A 56 -11.18 -8.79 20.23
N ARG A 57 -11.26 -8.43 21.51
CA ARG A 57 -12.20 -7.41 22.01
C ARG A 57 -11.77 -6.02 21.58
N GLU A 58 -10.49 -5.68 21.75
CA GLU A 58 -9.93 -4.39 21.34
C GLU A 58 -10.17 -4.09 19.86
N ILE A 59 -9.85 -5.03 18.97
CA ILE A 59 -10.02 -4.80 17.52
C ILE A 59 -11.50 -4.73 17.12
N CYS A 60 -12.36 -5.46 17.83
CA CYS A 60 -13.81 -5.38 17.64
C CYS A 60 -14.33 -3.99 18.04
N ASP A 61 -13.89 -3.46 19.18
CA ASP A 61 -14.28 -2.12 19.64
C ASP A 61 -13.77 -1.03 18.69
N LYS A 62 -12.51 -1.13 18.24
CA LYS A 62 -11.95 -0.23 17.20
C LYS A 62 -12.79 -0.24 15.93
N PHE A 63 -13.14 -1.43 15.44
CA PHE A 63 -14.00 -1.60 14.27
C PHE A 63 -15.39 -0.99 14.48
N LEU A 64 -16.06 -1.32 15.58
CA LEU A 64 -17.43 -0.85 15.84
C LEU A 64 -17.49 0.67 15.97
N ASN A 65 -16.55 1.28 16.69
CA ASN A 65 -16.47 2.73 16.82
C ASN A 65 -16.33 3.39 15.44
N LYS A 66 -15.39 2.91 14.62
CA LYS A 66 -15.18 3.46 13.28
C LYS A 66 -16.37 3.22 12.33
N LEU A 67 -17.02 2.05 12.41
CA LEU A 67 -18.20 1.75 11.61
C LEU A 67 -19.38 2.67 11.98
N ILE A 68 -19.60 2.92 13.27
CA ILE A 68 -20.67 3.81 13.75
C ILE A 68 -20.41 5.25 13.30
N GLU A 69 -19.16 5.70 13.29
CA GLU A 69 -18.80 7.03 12.82
C GLU A 69 -19.00 7.19 11.31
N GLU A 70 -18.64 6.18 10.51
CA GLU A 70 -18.62 6.30 9.05
C GLU A 70 -19.90 5.81 8.34
N SER A 71 -20.57 4.79 8.87
CA SER A 71 -21.74 4.14 8.24
C SER A 71 -22.56 3.32 9.25
N PRO A 72 -23.29 3.97 10.18
CA PRO A 72 -24.13 3.29 11.17
C PRO A 72 -25.16 2.34 10.56
N GLU A 73 -25.70 2.66 9.39
CA GLU A 73 -26.65 1.83 8.65
C GLU A 73 -26.07 0.46 8.25
N SER A 74 -24.74 0.37 8.09
CA SER A 74 -24.04 -0.88 7.75
C SER A 74 -23.99 -1.88 8.91
N LEU A 75 -24.36 -1.49 10.13
CA LEU A 75 -24.48 -2.42 11.27
C LEU A 75 -25.45 -3.58 10.98
N GLY A 76 -26.47 -3.35 10.14
CA GLY A 76 -27.40 -4.40 9.73
C GLY A 76 -26.72 -5.60 9.04
N ASN A 77 -25.55 -5.38 8.42
CA ASN A 77 -24.79 -6.41 7.72
C ASN A 77 -24.09 -7.39 8.68
N ALA A 78 -24.06 -7.12 9.99
CA ALA A 78 -23.49 -8.01 10.99
C ALA A 78 -24.12 -9.42 11.03
N LYS A 79 -25.36 -9.56 10.55
CA LYS A 79 -26.07 -10.84 10.46
C LYS A 79 -25.63 -11.70 9.27
N ASN A 80 -24.87 -11.14 8.33
CA ASN A 80 -24.43 -11.84 7.13
C ASN A 80 -23.27 -12.81 7.45
N PRO A 81 -23.35 -14.11 7.11
CA PRO A 81 -22.27 -15.06 7.37
C PRO A 81 -20.92 -14.70 6.73
N ASP A 82 -20.94 -14.10 5.54
CA ASP A 82 -19.71 -13.63 4.89
C ASP A 82 -19.09 -12.45 5.65
N PHE A 83 -19.91 -11.59 6.26
CA PHE A 83 -19.43 -10.52 7.14
C PHE A 83 -18.82 -11.08 8.42
N GLN A 84 -19.53 -12.01 9.08
CA GLN A 84 -19.04 -12.66 10.29
C GLN A 84 -17.70 -13.37 10.05
N ARG A 85 -17.54 -14.00 8.88
CA ARG A 85 -16.27 -14.59 8.46
C ARG A 85 -15.15 -13.56 8.31
N ALA A 86 -15.44 -12.39 7.74
CA ALA A 86 -14.44 -11.33 7.60
C ALA A 86 -14.06 -10.72 8.95
N LEU A 87 -15.04 -10.45 9.82
CA LEU A 87 -14.79 -9.99 11.18
C LEU A 87 -13.93 -11.00 11.95
N PHE A 88 -14.27 -12.29 11.88
CA PHE A 88 -13.52 -13.34 12.54
C PHE A 88 -12.06 -13.38 12.07
N ARG A 89 -11.79 -13.23 10.77
CA ARG A 89 -10.42 -13.13 10.24
C ARG A 89 -9.66 -11.96 10.86
N VAL A 90 -10.26 -10.77 10.88
CA VAL A 90 -9.60 -9.60 11.49
C VAL A 90 -9.27 -9.84 12.96
N GLN A 91 -10.21 -10.46 13.70
CA GLN A 91 -9.99 -10.84 15.09
C GLN A 91 -8.86 -11.88 15.23
N GLU A 92 -8.85 -12.94 14.43
CA GLU A 92 -7.84 -13.99 14.43
C GLU A 92 -6.43 -13.43 14.18
N GLU A 93 -6.28 -12.59 13.15
CA GLU A 93 -4.99 -12.02 12.76
C GLU A 93 -4.45 -11.06 13.83
N TYR A 94 -5.30 -10.19 14.39
CA TYR A 94 -4.86 -9.26 15.42
C TYR A 94 -4.66 -9.94 16.78
N ALA A 95 -5.49 -10.93 17.13
CA ALA A 95 -5.34 -11.70 18.37
C ALA A 95 -3.98 -12.43 18.42
N THR A 96 -3.56 -13.00 17.30
CA THR A 96 -2.30 -13.75 17.20
C THR A 96 -1.08 -12.83 17.12
N THR A 97 -1.16 -11.71 16.42
CA THR A 97 0.00 -10.82 16.19
C THR A 97 0.14 -9.70 17.23
N GLY A 98 -0.97 -9.06 17.61
CA GLY A 98 -0.97 -7.80 18.36
C GLY A 98 -0.32 -6.63 17.62
N ASP A 99 -0.20 -6.71 16.28
CA ASP A 99 0.36 -5.64 15.47
C ASP A 99 -0.68 -4.54 15.25
N GLU A 100 -0.52 -3.41 15.95
CA GLU A 100 -1.37 -2.22 15.82
C GLU A 100 -1.51 -1.73 14.39
N ASN A 101 -0.42 -1.69 13.61
CA ASN A 101 -0.45 -1.17 12.25
C ASN A 101 -1.27 -2.07 11.33
N LEU A 102 -1.10 -3.39 11.48
CA LEU A 102 -1.91 -4.37 10.76
C LEU A 102 -3.37 -4.32 11.21
N GLY A 103 -3.61 -4.24 12.53
CA GLY A 103 -4.95 -4.13 13.11
C GLY A 103 -5.73 -2.94 12.53
N ASP A 104 -5.14 -1.74 12.57
CA ASP A 104 -5.75 -0.53 12.01
C ASP A 104 -6.05 -0.68 10.51
N LEU A 105 -5.11 -1.24 9.74
CA LEU A 105 -5.28 -1.48 8.32
C LEU A 105 -6.45 -2.44 8.03
N LEU A 106 -6.56 -3.52 8.80
CA LEU A 106 -7.63 -4.50 8.68
C LEU A 106 -8.98 -3.93 9.09
N VAL A 107 -9.03 -3.09 10.12
CA VAL A 107 -10.24 -2.37 10.54
C VAL A 107 -10.75 -1.48 9.41
N ASP A 108 -9.88 -0.71 8.76
CA ASP A 108 -10.27 0.18 7.66
C ASP A 108 -10.88 -0.59 6.49
N MET A 109 -10.25 -1.70 6.10
CA MET A 109 -10.78 -2.58 5.06
C MET A 109 -12.09 -3.26 5.47
N LEU A 110 -12.24 -3.64 6.74
CA LEU A 110 -13.47 -4.26 7.25
C LEU A 110 -14.63 -3.27 7.27
N VAL A 111 -14.40 -2.01 7.63
CA VAL A 111 -15.38 -0.94 7.54
C VAL A 111 -15.84 -0.75 6.08
N ASP A 112 -14.91 -0.67 5.14
CA ASP A 112 -15.27 -0.52 3.71
C ASP A 112 -16.00 -1.74 3.17
N ARG A 113 -15.60 -2.94 3.60
CA ARG A 113 -16.29 -4.19 3.29
C ARG A 113 -17.72 -4.21 3.85
N SER A 114 -17.93 -3.61 5.03
CA SER A 114 -19.23 -3.58 5.71
C SER A 114 -20.26 -2.75 4.94
N LYS A 115 -19.81 -1.75 4.19
CA LYS A 115 -20.64 -0.90 3.33
C LYS A 115 -21.12 -1.63 2.06
N GLN A 116 -20.53 -2.78 1.74
CA GLN A 116 -20.87 -3.57 0.54
C GLN A 116 -21.92 -4.64 0.86
N SER A 117 -22.85 -4.86 -0.08
CA SER A 117 -23.82 -5.95 -0.03
C SER A 117 -24.04 -6.59 -1.40
N GLY A 118 -24.66 -7.77 -1.43
CA GLY A 118 -25.10 -8.41 -2.68
C GLY A 118 -24.02 -9.14 -3.49
N GLY A 119 -22.83 -9.42 -2.92
CA GLY A 119 -21.80 -10.20 -3.62
C GLY A 119 -21.08 -9.42 -4.72
N SER A 120 -20.94 -8.10 -4.56
CA SER A 120 -20.27 -7.24 -5.53
C SER A 120 -18.80 -7.65 -5.75
N PHE A 121 -18.24 -7.31 -6.91
CA PHE A 121 -16.80 -7.50 -7.17
C PHE A 121 -15.94 -6.84 -6.08
N ARG A 122 -16.35 -5.67 -5.58
CA ARG A 122 -15.70 -4.96 -4.46
C ARG A 122 -15.69 -5.79 -3.19
N GLN A 123 -16.81 -6.43 -2.84
CA GLN A 123 -16.90 -7.32 -1.69
C GLN A 123 -15.90 -8.48 -1.82
N VAL A 124 -15.77 -9.06 -3.02
CA VAL A 124 -14.80 -10.13 -3.30
C VAL A 124 -13.37 -9.64 -3.12
N VAL A 125 -13.03 -8.48 -3.69
CA VAL A 125 -11.69 -7.88 -3.59
C VAL A 125 -11.34 -7.55 -2.14
N LEU A 126 -12.24 -6.93 -1.39
CA LEU A 126 -12.01 -6.57 0.02
C LEU A 126 -11.86 -7.81 0.89
N ASN A 127 -12.64 -8.86 0.65
CA ASN A 127 -12.48 -10.14 1.35
C ASN A 127 -11.11 -10.78 1.06
N GLU A 128 -10.63 -10.74 -0.18
CA GLU A 128 -9.31 -11.27 -0.52
C GLU A 128 -8.17 -10.38 0.01
N ALA A 129 -8.38 -9.06 0.09
CA ALA A 129 -7.46 -8.10 0.70
C ALA A 129 -7.31 -8.35 2.20
N LEU A 130 -8.41 -8.58 2.94
CA LEU A 130 -8.39 -8.94 4.36
C LEU A 130 -7.62 -10.23 4.63
N LYS A 131 -7.65 -11.19 3.69
CA LYS A 131 -6.86 -12.43 3.76
C LYS A 131 -5.40 -12.24 3.37
N THR A 132 -5.11 -11.28 2.51
CA THR A 132 -3.77 -11.10 1.93
C THR A 132 -2.91 -10.14 2.74
N ALA A 133 -3.48 -9.05 3.28
CA ALA A 133 -2.76 -8.05 4.04
C ALA A 133 -1.92 -8.60 5.21
N PRO A 134 -2.40 -9.58 6.02
CA PRO A 134 -1.60 -10.15 7.12
C PRO A 134 -0.32 -10.86 6.66
N ARG A 135 -0.21 -11.21 5.38
CA ARG A 135 0.97 -11.85 4.81
C ARG A 135 2.07 -10.84 4.49
N LEU A 136 1.78 -9.55 4.51
CA LEU A 136 2.70 -8.49 4.13
C LEU A 136 3.31 -7.82 5.35
N THR A 137 4.57 -7.38 5.22
CA THR A 137 5.16 -6.50 6.22
C THR A 137 4.65 -5.07 6.07
N SER A 138 4.75 -4.24 7.12
CA SER A 138 4.38 -2.82 7.03
C SER A 138 5.17 -2.07 5.94
N GLU A 139 6.43 -2.46 5.71
CA GLU A 139 7.24 -1.93 4.61
C GLU A 139 6.67 -2.29 3.24
N GLN A 140 6.22 -3.54 3.05
CA GLN A 140 5.59 -3.98 1.81
C GLN A 140 4.25 -3.26 1.57
N VAL A 141 3.47 -3.03 2.63
CA VAL A 141 2.25 -2.23 2.54
C VAL A 141 2.56 -0.77 2.17
N ALA A 142 3.62 -0.18 2.72
CA ALA A 142 4.07 1.16 2.34
C ALA A 142 4.53 1.22 0.86
N MET A 143 5.21 0.19 0.36
CA MET A 143 5.57 0.07 -1.06
C MET A 143 4.32 0.03 -1.96
N LEU A 144 3.30 -0.75 -1.57
CA LEU A 144 2.01 -0.77 -2.28
C LEU A 144 1.36 0.61 -2.29
N GLY A 145 1.34 1.31 -1.15
CA GLY A 145 0.86 2.69 -1.03
C GLY A 145 1.57 3.65 -1.98
N ALA A 146 2.91 3.58 -2.05
CA ALA A 146 3.71 4.41 -2.92
C ALA A 146 3.45 4.13 -4.41
N VAL A 147 3.36 2.85 -4.84
CA VAL A 147 2.99 2.49 -6.22
C VAL A 147 1.59 3.00 -6.54
N PHE A 148 0.64 2.80 -5.62
CA PHE A 148 -0.75 3.21 -5.79
C PHE A 148 -0.86 4.72 -6.00
N MET A 149 -0.23 5.50 -5.11
CA MET A 149 -0.17 6.96 -5.23
C MET A 149 0.49 7.39 -6.55
N ALA A 150 1.60 6.74 -6.91
CA ALA A 150 2.37 7.10 -8.09
C ALA A 150 1.63 6.83 -9.40
N ARG A 151 0.93 5.70 -9.52
CA ARG A 151 0.39 5.22 -10.81
C ARG A 151 -1.12 5.32 -10.95
N TYR A 152 -1.88 5.31 -9.85
CA TYR A 152 -3.34 5.18 -9.88
C TYR A 152 -4.06 6.42 -9.35
N VAL A 153 -3.43 7.19 -8.48
CA VAL A 153 -4.04 8.41 -7.93
C VAL A 153 -3.76 9.59 -8.84
N ASN A 154 -4.81 10.27 -9.30
CA ASN A 154 -4.69 11.53 -10.01
C ASN A 154 -5.36 12.65 -9.20
N VAL A 155 -4.58 13.63 -8.75
CA VAL A 155 -5.08 14.82 -8.07
C VAL A 155 -5.01 16.00 -9.05
N PRO A 156 -6.14 16.47 -9.58
CA PRO A 156 -6.16 17.58 -10.54
C PRO A 156 -5.49 18.84 -9.97
N ALA A 157 -4.76 19.55 -10.81
CA ALA A 157 -4.17 20.85 -10.49
C ALA A 157 -4.40 21.81 -11.65
N ARG A 158 -4.84 23.04 -11.34
CA ARG A 158 -5.09 24.12 -12.31
C ARG A 158 -3.92 25.09 -12.46
N SER A 159 -2.88 24.94 -11.65
CA SER A 159 -1.69 25.79 -11.66
C SER A 159 -0.48 25.03 -11.10
N ILE A 160 0.72 25.50 -11.45
CA ILE A 160 1.98 24.96 -10.94
C ILE A 160 2.04 25.02 -9.39
N PRO A 161 1.68 26.13 -8.71
CA PRO A 161 1.64 26.17 -7.25
C PRO A 161 0.67 25.14 -6.64
N GLN A 162 -0.51 24.94 -7.25
CA GLN A 162 -1.46 23.94 -6.78
C GLN A 162 -0.92 22.52 -6.95
N MET A 163 -0.24 22.23 -8.07
CA MET A 163 0.42 20.95 -8.29
C MET A 163 1.44 20.68 -7.17
N TYR A 164 2.29 21.64 -6.83
CA TYR A 164 3.25 21.48 -5.73
C TYR A 164 2.56 21.30 -4.37
N ALA A 165 1.47 22.01 -4.10
CA ALA A 165 0.68 21.81 -2.89
C ALA A 165 0.08 20.39 -2.82
N ASN A 166 -0.43 19.88 -3.93
CA ASN A 166 -0.96 18.52 -4.02
C ASN A 166 0.14 17.48 -3.73
N LEU A 167 1.35 17.66 -4.28
CA LEU A 167 2.47 16.75 -3.98
C LEU A 167 2.81 16.76 -2.48
N ARG A 168 2.89 17.93 -1.85
CA ARG A 168 3.16 18.02 -0.41
C ARG A 168 2.05 17.43 0.45
N ASN A 169 0.80 17.61 0.08
CA ASN A 169 -0.33 17.19 0.92
C ASN A 169 -0.71 15.72 0.73
N TYR A 170 -0.48 15.14 -0.45
CA TYR A 170 -0.91 13.78 -0.78
C TYR A 170 0.24 12.80 -0.99
N TRP A 171 1.31 13.20 -1.69
CA TRP A 171 2.42 12.28 -1.96
C TRP A 171 3.38 12.18 -0.78
N LEU A 172 3.78 13.33 -0.22
CA LEU A 172 4.80 13.38 0.82
C LEU A 172 4.46 12.51 2.04
N PRO A 173 3.22 12.47 2.57
CA PRO A 173 2.90 11.59 3.69
C PRO A 173 3.05 10.10 3.38
N VAL A 174 2.82 9.70 2.12
CA VAL A 174 2.85 8.29 1.68
C VAL A 174 4.27 7.81 1.39
N ILE A 175 5.11 8.65 0.80
CA ILE A 175 6.50 8.26 0.44
C ILE A 175 7.49 8.46 1.60
N ARG A 176 7.09 9.16 2.66
CA ARG A 176 7.98 9.49 3.77
C ARG A 176 8.49 8.24 4.47
N GLY A 177 9.81 8.13 4.57
CA GLY A 177 10.49 7.04 5.26
C GLY A 177 10.57 5.74 4.45
N LEU A 178 10.11 5.72 3.19
CA LEU A 178 10.07 4.50 2.37
C LEU A 178 11.46 3.87 2.22
N SER A 179 11.60 2.60 2.56
CA SER A 179 12.85 1.84 2.41
C SER A 179 13.11 1.47 0.94
N GLN A 180 14.39 1.29 0.57
CA GLN A 180 14.75 0.76 -0.74
C GLN A 180 14.25 -0.68 -0.85
N PRO A 181 13.33 -1.01 -1.77
CA PRO A 181 12.81 -2.36 -1.91
C PRO A 181 13.88 -3.26 -2.55
N SER A 182 14.07 -4.44 -1.95
CA SER A 182 14.84 -5.51 -2.58
C SER A 182 13.99 -6.27 -3.61
N ASP A 183 14.63 -7.00 -4.52
CA ASP A 183 13.92 -7.88 -5.45
C ASP A 183 13.11 -8.96 -4.73
N ALA A 184 13.57 -9.42 -3.55
CA ALA A 184 12.85 -10.36 -2.72
C ALA A 184 11.58 -9.74 -2.12
N ASN A 185 11.61 -8.45 -1.72
CA ASN A 185 10.43 -7.73 -1.28
C ASN A 185 9.39 -7.68 -2.41
N MET A 186 9.80 -7.26 -3.62
CA MET A 186 8.89 -7.12 -4.76
C MET A 186 8.37 -8.48 -5.24
N GLY A 187 9.21 -9.51 -5.25
CA GLY A 187 8.82 -10.88 -5.57
C GLY A 187 7.82 -11.44 -4.57
N HIS A 188 7.99 -11.16 -3.27
CA HIS A 188 7.03 -11.56 -2.25
C HIS A 188 5.68 -10.86 -2.39
N ILE A 189 5.66 -9.55 -2.65
CA ILE A 189 4.43 -8.78 -2.91
C ILE A 189 3.68 -9.38 -4.12
N ALA A 190 4.38 -9.73 -5.19
CA ALA A 190 3.79 -10.38 -6.35
C ALA A 190 3.23 -11.77 -6.01
N TYR A 191 4.01 -12.59 -5.28
CA TYR A 191 3.58 -13.92 -4.82
C TYR A 191 2.35 -13.87 -3.89
N ALA A 192 2.24 -12.84 -3.06
CA ALA A 192 1.08 -12.61 -2.21
C ALA A 192 -0.18 -12.26 -3.02
N GLY A 193 -0.05 -11.97 -4.32
CA GLY A 193 -1.17 -11.64 -5.21
C GLY A 193 -1.49 -10.14 -5.25
N CYS A 194 -0.60 -9.28 -4.75
CA CYS A 194 -0.83 -7.84 -4.69
C CYS A 194 -0.41 -7.09 -5.96
N GLY A 195 0.31 -7.74 -6.87
CA GLY A 195 0.73 -7.11 -8.11
C GLY A 195 1.57 -8.04 -8.97
N SER A 196 2.12 -7.49 -10.04
CA SER A 196 3.04 -8.17 -10.92
C SER A 196 4.10 -7.20 -11.43
N ILE A 197 5.28 -7.75 -11.71
CA ILE A 197 6.33 -7.01 -12.41
C ILE A 197 6.04 -7.13 -13.91
N SER A 198 5.83 -6.00 -14.57
CA SER A 198 5.65 -5.91 -16.02
C SER A 198 6.99 -5.65 -16.73
N LEU A 199 7.01 -5.91 -18.04
CA LEU A 199 8.18 -5.64 -18.87
C LEU A 199 8.38 -4.13 -19.14
N ALA A 200 7.30 -3.35 -19.03
CA ALA A 200 7.34 -1.91 -19.24
C ALA A 200 7.72 -1.22 -17.91
N SER A 201 8.64 -0.26 -17.97
CA SER A 201 8.94 0.62 -16.84
C SER A 201 8.38 2.01 -17.11
N VAL A 202 7.78 2.62 -16.09
CA VAL A 202 7.42 4.05 -16.11
C VAL A 202 8.51 4.82 -15.38
N THR A 203 9.12 5.82 -16.03
CA THR A 203 10.14 6.65 -15.38
C THR A 203 9.50 7.62 -14.38
N PHE A 204 10.27 8.11 -13.41
CA PHE A 204 9.80 9.12 -12.46
C PHE A 204 9.25 10.36 -13.20
N THR A 205 10.00 10.87 -14.17
CA THR A 205 9.59 11.94 -15.10
C THR A 205 8.23 11.68 -15.76
N GLN A 206 8.01 10.46 -16.26
CA GLN A 206 6.80 10.11 -16.99
C GLN A 206 5.55 10.12 -16.10
N LEU A 207 5.67 9.79 -14.81
CA LEU A 207 4.55 9.90 -13.85
C LEU A 207 3.95 11.30 -13.80
N PHE A 208 4.78 12.34 -13.93
CA PHE A 208 4.33 13.73 -13.86
C PHE A 208 3.88 14.24 -15.22
N LEU A 209 4.60 13.92 -16.29
CA LEU A 209 4.23 14.33 -17.65
C LEU A 209 2.87 13.76 -18.09
N GLU A 210 2.55 12.53 -17.70
CA GLU A 210 1.24 11.93 -18.01
C GLU A 210 0.10 12.58 -17.21
N ARG A 211 0.38 13.03 -15.99
CA ARG A 211 -0.62 13.58 -15.06
C ARG A 211 -0.88 15.07 -15.27
N TYR A 212 0.17 15.84 -15.56
CA TYR A 212 0.15 17.30 -15.65
C TYR A 212 0.76 17.84 -16.96
N PRO A 213 0.43 17.29 -18.14
CA PRO A 213 1.09 17.67 -19.39
C PRO A 213 0.95 19.18 -19.69
N GLY A 214 -0.21 19.79 -19.41
CA GLY A 214 -0.43 21.22 -19.62
C GLY A 214 0.20 22.14 -18.58
N LEU A 215 0.73 21.60 -17.48
CA LEU A 215 1.53 22.37 -16.50
C LEU A 215 3.04 22.17 -16.68
N LEU A 216 3.44 21.11 -17.39
CA LEU A 216 4.84 20.69 -17.59
C LEU A 216 5.25 20.83 -19.07
N THR A 217 4.81 21.91 -19.72
CA THR A 217 5.09 22.23 -21.12
C THR A 217 5.84 23.56 -21.24
N LEU A 218 6.71 23.66 -22.26
CA LEU A 218 7.35 24.90 -22.69
C LEU A 218 6.50 25.68 -23.70
N GLY A 219 5.29 25.21 -23.99
CA GLY A 219 4.41 25.81 -24.99
C GLY A 219 4.91 25.61 -26.43
N PHE A 220 4.35 26.40 -27.34
CA PHE A 220 4.68 26.40 -28.75
C PHE A 220 4.51 27.80 -29.35
N GLU A 221 5.18 28.02 -30.49
CA GLU A 221 5.02 29.24 -31.28
C GLU A 221 3.80 29.10 -32.21
N GLU A 222 3.05 30.18 -32.43
CA GLU A 222 1.81 30.13 -33.24
C GLU A 222 2.11 29.73 -34.69
N GLU A 223 3.25 30.16 -35.23
CA GLU A 223 3.70 29.88 -36.60
C GLU A 223 3.95 28.39 -36.85
N GLN A 224 4.23 27.61 -35.80
CA GLN A 224 4.42 26.16 -35.91
C GLN A 224 3.12 25.41 -36.21
N TYR A 225 1.97 26.01 -35.88
CA TYR A 225 0.67 25.37 -35.96
C TYR A 225 -0.37 26.35 -36.51
N SER A 226 -0.28 26.68 -37.81
CA SER A 226 -1.14 27.69 -38.46
C SER A 226 -2.64 27.47 -38.24
N TRP A 227 -3.10 26.22 -38.14
CA TRP A 227 -4.49 25.84 -37.89
C TRP A 227 -5.01 26.27 -36.51
N ILE A 228 -4.13 26.57 -35.55
CA ILE A 228 -4.54 26.93 -34.19
C ILE A 228 -5.20 28.31 -34.13
N SER A 229 -4.85 29.19 -35.08
CA SER A 229 -5.42 30.53 -35.20
C SER A 229 -6.95 30.50 -35.38
N GLU A 230 -7.50 29.44 -36.01
CA GLU A 230 -8.94 29.22 -36.19
C GLU A 230 -9.70 28.98 -34.88
N PHE A 231 -8.98 28.66 -33.79
CA PHE A 231 -9.53 28.29 -32.50
C PHE A 231 -9.16 29.25 -31.36
N LYS A 232 -8.39 30.30 -31.65
CA LYS A 232 -7.89 31.27 -30.66
C LYS A 232 -9.03 31.97 -29.90
N ASP A 233 -10.04 32.42 -30.62
CA ASP A 233 -11.23 33.07 -30.06
C ASP A 233 -12.16 32.10 -29.29
N LYS A 234 -11.91 30.79 -29.38
CA LYS A 234 -12.68 29.75 -28.70
C LYS A 234 -12.10 29.39 -27.32
N GLY A 235 -11.07 30.12 -26.86
CA GLY A 235 -10.46 29.93 -25.55
C GLY A 235 -9.67 28.63 -25.41
N VAL A 236 -9.17 28.11 -26.52
CA VAL A 236 -8.47 26.81 -26.59
C VAL A 236 -7.00 26.94 -26.26
N THR A 237 -6.44 28.14 -26.47
CA THR A 237 -5.08 28.49 -26.13
C THR A 237 -5.05 29.58 -25.07
N MET A 238 -3.92 29.66 -24.37
CA MET A 238 -3.59 30.69 -23.39
C MET A 238 -2.08 30.98 -23.46
N PRO A 239 -1.60 32.12 -22.94
CA PRO A 239 -0.17 32.33 -22.73
C PRO A 239 0.42 31.19 -21.91
N CYS A 240 1.61 30.70 -22.29
CA CYS A 240 2.23 29.60 -21.58
C CYS A 240 2.60 30.01 -20.16
N LEU A 241 2.26 29.14 -19.20
CA LEU A 241 2.47 29.36 -17.77
C LEU A 241 3.96 29.48 -17.40
N ARG A 242 4.83 28.86 -18.20
CA ARG A 242 6.28 28.81 -17.98
C ARG A 242 7.05 29.79 -18.86
N ASP A 243 6.48 30.16 -20.00
CA ASP A 243 7.08 31.09 -20.97
C ASP A 243 5.99 31.97 -21.60
N PRO A 244 5.67 33.14 -21.02
CA PRO A 244 4.56 33.97 -21.47
C PRO A 244 4.68 34.48 -22.92
N THR A 245 5.83 34.36 -23.58
CA THR A 245 5.97 34.72 -24.99
C THR A 245 5.41 33.66 -25.94
N LYS A 246 5.15 32.45 -25.45
CA LYS A 246 4.61 31.32 -26.21
C LYS A 246 3.15 31.03 -25.85
N LEU A 247 2.50 30.22 -26.68
CA LEU A 247 1.16 29.70 -26.42
C LEU A 247 1.21 28.30 -25.82
N GLN A 248 0.18 27.95 -25.05
CA GLN A 248 -0.12 26.57 -24.66
C GLN A 248 -1.62 26.32 -24.79
N LEU A 249 -2.04 25.06 -24.72
CA LEU A 249 -3.46 24.74 -24.60
C LEU A 249 -4.01 25.16 -23.24
N ALA A 250 -5.24 25.67 -23.22
CA ALA A 250 -5.99 26.05 -22.03
C ALA A 250 -6.59 24.82 -21.32
N ALA A 251 -5.77 23.79 -21.12
CA ALA A 251 -6.09 22.56 -20.42
C ALA A 251 -4.85 22.05 -19.68
N THR A 252 -5.01 21.64 -18.43
CA THR A 252 -3.90 21.21 -17.57
C THR A 252 -3.57 19.72 -17.70
N ASN A 253 -4.54 18.93 -18.15
CA ASN A 253 -4.44 17.49 -18.35
C ASN A 253 -5.40 16.99 -19.44
N SER A 254 -5.26 15.73 -19.82
CA SER A 254 -6.05 15.11 -20.89
C SER A 254 -7.55 15.15 -20.62
N THR A 255 -8.01 14.92 -19.38
CA THR A 255 -9.43 14.94 -19.03
C THR A 255 -10.04 16.33 -19.23
N GLU A 256 -9.33 17.37 -18.83
CA GLU A 256 -9.77 18.75 -19.07
C GLU A 256 -9.81 19.09 -20.56
N LEU A 257 -8.83 18.59 -21.34
CA LEU A 257 -8.85 18.75 -22.79
C LEU A 257 -10.08 18.07 -23.41
N GLU A 258 -10.41 16.84 -23.04
CA GLU A 258 -11.62 16.16 -23.55
C GLU A 258 -12.89 16.96 -23.25
N HIS A 259 -12.98 17.59 -22.07
CA HIS A 259 -14.10 18.49 -21.75
C HIS A 259 -14.15 19.73 -22.64
N VAL A 260 -13.01 20.24 -23.10
CA VAL A 260 -12.96 21.32 -24.10
C VAL A 260 -13.40 20.81 -25.47
N LEU A 261 -12.90 19.64 -25.88
CA LEU A 261 -13.21 19.01 -27.18
C LEU A 261 -14.69 18.68 -27.36
N THR A 262 -15.45 18.46 -26.27
CA THR A 262 -16.90 18.24 -26.33
C THR A 262 -17.73 19.51 -26.53
N LYS A 263 -17.19 20.69 -26.21
CA LYS A 263 -17.93 21.96 -26.25
C LYS A 263 -17.84 22.67 -27.60
N VAL A 264 -16.82 22.34 -28.38
CA VAL A 264 -16.48 23.03 -29.63
C VAL A 264 -16.21 21.97 -30.69
N ASN A 265 -16.74 22.16 -31.90
CA ASN A 265 -16.42 21.29 -33.02
C ASN A 265 -15.01 21.62 -33.56
N PHE A 266 -14.08 20.70 -33.35
CA PHE A 266 -12.69 20.79 -33.83
C PHE A 266 -12.43 20.02 -35.13
N GLY A 267 -13.43 19.35 -35.69
CA GLY A 267 -13.29 18.56 -36.91
C GLY A 267 -12.13 17.57 -36.83
N GLU A 268 -11.25 17.60 -37.82
CA GLU A 268 -10.08 16.73 -37.91
C GLU A 268 -8.95 17.08 -36.92
N TYR A 269 -8.98 18.26 -36.30
CA TYR A 269 -7.90 18.76 -35.43
C TYR A 269 -7.95 18.26 -33.98
N ALA A 270 -8.95 17.45 -33.60
CA ALA A 270 -9.08 16.94 -32.23
C ALA A 270 -7.84 16.12 -31.80
N ASP A 271 -7.33 15.26 -32.67
CA ASP A 271 -6.13 14.46 -32.38
C ASP A 271 -4.85 15.32 -32.39
N ASN A 272 -4.79 16.35 -33.24
CA ASN A 272 -3.71 17.33 -33.20
C ASN A 272 -3.65 18.04 -31.84
N LEU A 273 -4.79 18.42 -31.27
CA LEU A 273 -4.84 19.03 -29.93
C LEU A 273 -4.39 18.06 -28.83
N ARG A 274 -4.80 16.78 -28.90
CA ARG A 274 -4.34 15.75 -27.94
C ARG A 274 -2.82 15.56 -27.98
N ASN A 275 -2.24 15.54 -29.18
CA ASN A 275 -0.81 15.44 -29.37
C ASN A 275 -0.08 16.72 -28.92
N LEU A 276 -0.66 17.89 -29.21
CA LEU A 276 -0.11 19.19 -28.85
C LEU A 276 -0.09 19.40 -27.33
N LEU A 277 -1.07 18.88 -26.58
CA LEU A 277 -1.06 18.92 -25.12
C LEU A 277 0.20 18.27 -24.52
N LYS A 278 0.70 17.21 -25.18
CA LYS A 278 1.86 16.44 -24.75
C LYS A 278 3.16 16.90 -25.42
N ALA A 279 3.09 17.90 -26.29
CA ALA A 279 4.23 18.41 -27.03
C ALA A 279 5.09 19.36 -26.17
N ASN A 280 6.36 19.46 -26.55
CA ASN A 280 7.36 20.34 -25.94
C ASN A 280 7.37 20.29 -24.39
N PRO A 281 7.45 19.10 -23.77
CA PRO A 281 7.52 19.01 -22.32
C PRO A 281 8.79 19.70 -21.80
N ILE A 282 8.76 20.15 -20.55
CA ILE A 282 10.01 20.49 -19.85
C ILE A 282 10.89 19.24 -19.72
N SER A 283 12.21 19.43 -19.59
CA SER A 283 13.13 18.29 -19.52
C SER A 283 12.94 17.46 -18.25
N GLY A 284 13.37 16.20 -18.29
CA GLY A 284 13.35 15.34 -17.10
C GLY A 284 14.19 15.93 -15.95
N GLU A 285 15.35 16.49 -16.26
CA GLU A 285 16.22 17.14 -15.28
C GLU A 285 15.53 18.33 -14.59
N ALA A 286 14.75 19.13 -15.33
CA ALA A 286 13.96 20.21 -14.76
C ALA A 286 12.84 19.69 -13.84
N ILE A 287 12.17 18.60 -14.23
CA ILE A 287 11.13 17.95 -13.40
C ILE A 287 11.72 17.43 -12.10
N HIS A 288 12.84 16.70 -12.18
CA HIS A 288 13.57 16.24 -11.00
C HIS A 288 13.95 17.42 -10.10
N ALA A 289 14.59 18.45 -10.65
CA ALA A 289 15.01 19.62 -9.87
C ALA A 289 13.83 20.31 -9.17
N GLU A 290 12.70 20.50 -9.85
CA GLU A 290 11.53 21.15 -9.26
C GLU A 290 10.88 20.33 -8.15
N ILE A 291 10.72 19.02 -8.36
CA ILE A 291 10.01 18.14 -7.42
C ILE A 291 10.89 17.81 -6.22
N GLU A 292 12.17 17.52 -6.45
CA GLU A 292 13.14 17.23 -5.38
C GLU A 292 13.44 18.47 -4.51
N ALA A 293 13.25 19.68 -5.04
CA ALA A 293 13.31 20.91 -4.25
C ALA A 293 12.14 21.11 -3.29
N LEU A 294 11.04 20.34 -3.43
CA LEU A 294 9.88 20.47 -2.54
C LEU A 294 10.17 19.90 -1.14
N ASP A 295 10.89 18.78 -1.07
CA ASP A 295 11.30 18.05 0.13
C ASP A 295 12.33 16.96 -0.23
N SER A 296 13.30 16.67 0.65
CA SER A 296 14.33 15.63 0.43
C SER A 296 13.77 14.22 0.24
N GLU A 297 12.56 13.94 0.76
CA GLU A 297 11.91 12.65 0.56
C GLU A 297 11.52 12.41 -0.91
N PHE A 298 11.28 13.45 -1.71
CA PHE A 298 11.04 13.28 -3.15
C PHE A 298 12.29 12.83 -3.90
N LYS A 299 13.46 13.33 -3.51
CA LYS A 299 14.74 12.86 -4.06
C LYS A 299 14.97 11.39 -3.74
N ARG A 300 14.81 11.02 -2.46
CA ARG A 300 14.89 9.63 -2.03
C ARG A 300 13.92 8.74 -2.79
N PHE A 301 12.67 9.18 -2.95
CA PHE A 301 11.65 8.42 -3.67
C PHE A 301 11.97 8.26 -5.17
N SER A 302 12.48 9.31 -5.82
CA SER A 302 12.98 9.28 -7.20
C SER A 302 14.10 8.24 -7.38
N GLU A 303 15.06 8.20 -6.45
CA GLU A 303 16.13 7.20 -6.43
C GLU A 303 15.60 5.77 -6.22
N ILE A 304 14.67 5.59 -5.27
CA ILE A 304 13.97 4.31 -5.04
C ILE A 304 13.26 3.84 -6.31
N TRP A 305 12.54 4.75 -6.96
CA TRP A 305 11.78 4.48 -8.17
C TRP A 305 12.70 4.04 -9.30
N ALA A 306 13.79 4.77 -9.53
CA ALA A 306 14.75 4.46 -10.59
C ALA A 306 15.49 3.14 -10.36
N ASN A 307 15.83 2.81 -9.11
CA ASN A 307 16.74 1.73 -8.77
C ASN A 307 16.06 0.46 -8.24
N SER A 308 14.76 0.29 -8.46
CA SER A 308 14.06 -0.92 -8.06
C SER A 308 13.00 -1.37 -9.07
N ALA A 309 12.42 -2.55 -8.85
CA ALA A 309 11.33 -3.07 -9.66
C ALA A 309 10.01 -2.29 -9.52
N ILE A 310 9.92 -1.32 -8.59
CA ILE A 310 8.70 -0.52 -8.35
C ILE A 310 8.25 0.26 -9.61
N LYS A 311 9.21 0.72 -10.44
CA LYS A 311 8.94 1.42 -11.72
C LYS A 311 8.23 0.56 -12.75
N SER A 312 8.31 -0.75 -12.60
CA SER A 312 7.71 -1.76 -13.47
C SER A 312 6.65 -2.57 -12.73
N PHE A 313 6.12 -2.08 -11.61
CA PHE A 313 5.16 -2.82 -10.80
C PHE A 313 3.73 -2.34 -11.05
N ASP A 314 2.87 -3.27 -11.43
CA ASP A 314 1.42 -3.07 -11.59
C ASP A 314 0.69 -3.73 -10.41
N LEU A 315 -0.25 -3.02 -9.80
CA LEU A 315 -1.06 -3.53 -8.70
C LEU A 315 -2.24 -4.36 -9.23
N THR A 316 -2.56 -5.44 -8.54
CA THR A 316 -3.84 -6.13 -8.69
C THR A 316 -4.95 -5.35 -7.99
N SER A 317 -6.22 -5.71 -8.21
CA SER A 317 -7.34 -5.15 -7.43
C SER A 317 -7.17 -5.35 -5.92
N VAL A 318 -6.61 -6.48 -5.49
CA VAL A 318 -6.27 -6.77 -4.09
C VAL A 318 -5.16 -5.83 -3.60
N GLY A 319 -4.10 -5.64 -4.39
CA GLY A 319 -3.03 -4.70 -4.06
C GLY A 319 -3.52 -3.26 -3.96
N ILE A 320 -4.43 -2.84 -4.86
CA ILE A 320 -5.08 -1.54 -4.83
C ILE A 320 -5.88 -1.35 -3.55
N ALA A 321 -6.68 -2.35 -3.13
CA ALA A 321 -7.48 -2.25 -1.90
C ALA A 321 -6.60 -2.08 -0.64
N ILE A 322 -5.52 -2.87 -0.54
CA ILE A 322 -4.56 -2.77 0.57
C ILE A 322 -3.84 -1.42 0.55
N ALA A 323 -3.34 -1.00 -0.62
CA ALA A 323 -2.66 0.27 -0.78
C ALA A 323 -3.56 1.47 -0.47
N HIS A 324 -4.82 1.40 -0.89
CA HIS A 324 -5.83 2.41 -0.63
C HIS A 324 -6.09 2.56 0.87
N ALA A 325 -6.31 1.46 1.58
CA ALA A 325 -6.51 1.48 3.03
C ALA A 325 -5.29 2.10 3.75
N HIS A 326 -4.07 1.76 3.30
CA HIS A 326 -2.85 2.37 3.82
C HIS A 326 -2.79 3.90 3.56
N CYS A 327 -3.05 4.34 2.33
CA CYS A 327 -3.06 5.76 1.99
C CYS A 327 -4.14 6.53 2.76
N ARG A 328 -5.34 5.95 2.93
CA ARG A 328 -6.42 6.56 3.69
C ARG A 328 -6.05 6.74 5.16
N ARG A 329 -5.33 5.80 5.76
CA ARG A 329 -4.82 5.94 7.13
C ARG A 329 -3.87 7.13 7.28
N LEU A 330 -3.02 7.38 6.28
CA LEU A 330 -2.06 8.49 6.29
C LEU A 330 -2.68 9.84 5.93
N LEU A 331 -3.68 9.85 5.07
CA LEU A 331 -4.28 11.08 4.50
C LEU A 331 -5.62 11.45 5.13
N GLY A 332 -6.19 10.57 5.95
CA GLY A 332 -7.48 10.74 6.60
C GLY A 332 -8.68 10.64 5.65
N SER A 333 -9.84 11.04 6.16
CA SER A 333 -11.14 10.95 5.47
C SER A 333 -11.28 11.87 4.25
N ALA A 334 -10.33 12.78 4.03
CA ALA A 334 -10.28 13.62 2.83
C ALA A 334 -9.80 12.83 1.58
N PHE A 335 -9.23 11.63 1.77
CA PHE A 335 -8.83 10.79 0.66
C PHE A 335 -10.04 10.03 0.08
N PRO A 336 -10.23 10.00 -1.26
CA PRO A 336 -11.43 9.43 -1.86
C PRO A 336 -11.62 7.94 -1.54
N ALA A 337 -12.88 7.47 -1.57
CA ALA A 337 -13.21 6.06 -1.35
C ALA A 337 -12.61 5.15 -2.43
N VAL A 338 -12.38 3.87 -2.08
CA VAL A 338 -11.71 2.89 -2.95
C VAL A 338 -12.46 2.64 -4.27
N ASP A 339 -13.76 2.96 -4.31
CA ASP A 339 -14.68 2.73 -5.41
C ASP A 339 -14.20 3.29 -6.75
N ILE A 340 -13.43 4.37 -6.73
CA ILE A 340 -12.88 5.03 -7.93
C ILE A 340 -11.91 4.11 -8.69
N TRP A 341 -11.26 3.19 -7.97
CA TRP A 341 -10.23 2.31 -8.53
C TRP A 341 -10.66 0.84 -8.63
N LEU A 342 -11.84 0.50 -8.11
CA LEU A 342 -12.44 -0.85 -8.14
C LEU A 342 -13.82 -0.85 -8.83
N SER A 343 -14.01 0.05 -9.81
CA SER A 343 -15.23 0.17 -10.62
C SER A 343 -15.28 -0.81 -11.78
#